data_AF-A0A2K3DEZ7-F1
#
_entry.id   AF-A0A2K3DEZ7-F1
#
_cell.length_a   1.000
_cell.length_b   1.000
_cell.length_c   1.000
_cell.angle_alpha   90.00
_cell.angle_beta   90.00
_cell.angle_gamma   90.00
#
_symmetry.space_group_name_H-M   'P 1'
#
loop_
_entity.id
_entity.type
_entity.pdbx_description
1 polymer ?
#
loop_
_entity_poly.entity_id
_entity_poly.type
_entity_poly.pdbx_seq_one_letter_code
_entity_poly.pdbx_strand_id
1 'polypeptide(L)'
;MAPLQVLTLNCWGLWLLSKKRYNRILHLAEFLANDGKEKHELDIVLLQEVWCDCDVDVLISAAKLSGLTHATHYRSGIFGSGLLTLSRYPITETDFHLYMAAGDPASIGCGDYYAAKGVGYARVSAPSGPLDVFNTHLHANYHHTYDKPAGPHDVPAPCTDDFAAFRMAQILELARYVNTTSRASGAAGVVLGGDLNSKPGTLEQEVLRALLPQLRDSWSETHAPGEAGYTCKAPGNTFPPRRQPPERIDYVLTTLGVAACDIKLEHTSEGHSYSDHVAVRAQLRLPAPGAPAAAPPPAPAPARRLALLAAAERVVGGGLERAAQASSGHIMFSAIMAVQAIGFCFFAQLMALLGKSLHPHATFAPPLAAIVCAAGAAIFFVMGVAADGGQARALQQATQQLGVMVEAAGGRPGRVVTAGLGGSGSEAAGAAGAGDGVREEGAEGGKGTAGAGSKKKK
;
A
#
# COMPACT_ATOMS: atom_id res chain seq x y z
N MET A 1 31.83 15.92 0.07
CA MET A 1 30.63 16.26 0.85
C MET A 1 30.23 15.02 1.63
N ALA A 2 29.84 15.14 2.90
CA ALA A 2 29.32 14.00 3.66
C ALA A 2 28.01 13.50 3.03
N PRO A 3 27.70 12.19 3.09
CA PRO A 3 26.44 11.67 2.58
C PRO A 3 25.27 12.11 3.48
N LEU A 4 24.16 12.47 2.84
CA LEU A 4 22.89 12.81 3.48
C LEU A 4 22.34 11.59 4.24
N GLN A 5 22.09 11.74 5.54
CA GLN A 5 21.58 10.66 6.38
C GLN A 5 20.05 10.72 6.45
N VAL A 6 19.38 9.71 5.87
CA VAL A 6 17.91 9.57 5.91
C VAL A 6 17.53 8.36 6.75
N LEU A 7 16.67 8.55 7.75
CA LEU A 7 16.12 7.46 8.57
C LEU A 7 14.61 7.37 8.43
N THR A 8 14.07 6.16 8.29
CA THR A 8 12.63 5.90 8.36
C THR A 8 12.29 4.88 9.45
N LEU A 9 11.20 5.09 10.17
CA LEU A 9 10.71 4.19 11.22
C LEU A 9 9.19 4.30 11.39
N ASN A 10 8.49 3.17 11.25
CA ASN A 10 7.15 3.02 11.82
C ASN A 10 7.26 2.93 13.34
N CYS A 11 6.70 3.91 14.05
CA CYS A 11 6.82 4.06 15.51
C CYS A 11 5.82 3.20 16.29
N TRP A 12 4.85 2.57 15.61
CA TRP A 12 3.78 1.80 16.24
C TRP A 12 3.14 2.58 17.39
N GLY A 13 2.68 3.80 17.16
CA GLY A 13 2.22 4.71 18.22
C GLY A 13 0.72 4.63 18.54
N LEU A 14 0.02 3.55 18.17
CA LEU A 14 -1.43 3.43 18.31
C LEU A 14 -1.88 3.67 19.75
N TRP A 15 -2.82 4.60 19.92
CA TRP A 15 -3.37 4.92 21.23
C TRP A 15 -4.07 3.70 21.83
N LEU A 16 -3.71 3.36 23.08
CA LEU A 16 -4.19 2.20 23.86
C LEU A 16 -3.81 0.79 23.35
N LEU A 17 -3.49 0.62 22.06
CA LEU A 17 -3.14 -0.68 21.49
C LEU A 17 -1.64 -0.98 21.56
N SER A 18 -0.80 0.05 21.36
CA SER A 18 0.63 -0.14 21.30
C SER A 18 1.26 -0.34 22.68
N LYS A 19 1.98 -1.45 22.84
CA LYS A 19 2.65 -1.79 24.09
C LYS A 19 3.79 -0.81 24.38
N LYS A 20 3.91 -0.40 25.64
CA LYS A 20 4.94 0.53 26.13
C LYS A 20 5.07 1.81 25.29
N ARG A 21 4.00 2.27 24.63
CA ARG A 21 4.02 3.42 23.70
C ARG A 21 4.79 4.62 24.26
N TYR A 22 4.39 5.09 25.44
CA TYR A 22 5.01 6.25 26.07
C TYR A 22 6.52 6.07 26.28
N ASN A 23 6.94 4.96 26.89
CA ASN A 23 8.35 4.68 27.12
C ASN A 23 9.13 4.60 25.80
N ARG A 24 8.60 3.93 24.77
CA ARG A 24 9.27 3.82 23.47
C ARG A 24 9.42 5.18 22.78
N ILE A 25 8.40 6.02 22.84
CA ILE A 25 8.46 7.40 22.32
C ILE A 25 9.50 8.22 23.07
N LEU A 26 9.60 8.09 24.40
CA LEU A 26 10.65 8.76 25.17
C LEU A 26 12.06 8.27 24.81
N HIS A 27 12.26 6.97 24.63
CA HIS A 27 13.54 6.42 24.17
C HIS A 27 13.89 6.93 22.76
N LEU A 28 12.91 6.99 21.85
CA LEU A 28 13.11 7.56 20.52
C LEU A 28 13.46 9.06 20.60
N ALA A 29 12.79 9.81 21.48
CA ALA A 29 13.11 11.20 21.74
C ALA A 29 14.53 11.37 22.29
N GLU A 30 14.94 10.55 23.25
CA GLU A 30 16.31 10.56 23.78
C GLU A 30 17.34 10.28 22.68
N PHE A 31 17.09 9.29 21.82
CA PHE A 31 17.92 9.02 20.65
C PHE A 31 18.03 10.25 19.74
N LEU A 32 16.91 10.86 19.37
CA LEU A 32 16.89 12.06 18.53
C LEU A 32 17.62 13.25 19.18
N ALA A 33 17.52 13.42 20.49
CA ALA A 33 18.20 14.49 21.22
C ALA A 33 19.73 14.31 21.27
N ASN A 34 20.20 13.06 21.28
CA ASN A 34 21.62 12.72 21.40
C ASN A 34 22.30 12.43 20.06
N ASP A 35 21.54 12.30 18.97
CA ASP A 35 22.01 12.02 17.60
C ASP A 35 23.27 12.81 17.19
N GLY A 36 23.25 14.14 17.40
CA GLY A 36 24.36 15.03 17.04
C GLY A 36 25.61 14.88 17.92
N LYS A 37 25.46 14.39 19.15
CA LYS A 37 26.59 14.11 20.07
C LYS A 37 27.22 12.76 19.77
N GLU A 38 26.41 11.79 19.36
CA GLU A 38 26.83 10.43 19.04
C GLU A 38 27.33 10.27 17.60
N LYS A 39 27.39 11.37 16.82
CA LYS A 39 27.82 11.42 15.42
C LYS A 39 26.98 10.54 14.49
N HIS A 40 25.70 10.32 14.82
CA HIS A 40 24.76 9.66 13.91
C HIS A 40 24.33 10.60 12.77
N GLU A 41 24.44 11.92 12.99
CA GLU A 41 24.31 13.02 12.01
C GLU A 41 23.08 12.93 11.09
N LEU A 42 21.90 12.57 11.63
CA LEU A 42 20.68 12.46 10.83
C LEU A 42 20.31 13.81 10.18
N ASP A 43 19.96 13.78 8.89
CA ASP A 43 19.56 14.97 8.15
C ASP A 43 18.05 15.02 7.92
N ILE A 44 17.43 13.86 7.66
CA ILE A 44 16.01 13.71 7.43
C ILE A 44 15.52 12.47 8.18
N VAL A 45 14.42 12.62 8.92
CA VAL A 45 13.77 11.51 9.63
C VAL A 45 12.30 11.44 9.20
N LEU A 46 11.88 10.25 8.78
CA LEU A 46 10.54 9.95 8.28
C LEU A 46 9.87 8.96 9.23
N LEU A 47 8.96 9.44 10.05
CA LEU A 47 8.26 8.61 11.03
C LEU A 47 6.84 8.32 10.56
N GLN A 48 6.40 7.07 10.75
CA GLN A 48 5.04 6.62 10.56
C GLN A 48 4.42 6.23 11.90
N GLU A 49 3.09 6.17 11.96
CA GLU A 49 2.32 5.82 13.17
C GLU A 49 2.60 6.69 14.40
N VAL A 50 2.92 7.98 14.21
CA VAL A 50 2.95 8.98 15.30
C VAL A 50 1.58 9.63 15.40
N TRP A 51 0.64 8.95 16.06
CA TRP A 51 -0.79 9.34 16.05
C TRP A 51 -1.14 10.42 17.06
N CYS A 52 -0.44 10.49 18.19
CA CYS A 52 -0.78 11.40 19.28
C CYS A 52 -0.01 12.71 19.17
N ASP A 53 -0.71 13.85 19.21
CA ASP A 53 -0.08 15.18 19.16
C ASP A 53 0.99 15.38 20.26
N CYS A 54 0.77 14.83 21.46
CA CYS A 54 1.76 14.89 22.53
C CYS A 54 3.05 14.12 22.20
N ASP A 55 2.97 13.02 21.46
CA ASP A 55 4.16 12.29 21.00
C ASP A 55 4.90 13.10 19.93
N VAL A 56 4.15 13.74 19.01
CA VAL A 56 4.71 14.64 17.99
C VAL A 56 5.50 15.78 18.65
N ASP A 57 4.91 16.45 19.65
CA ASP A 57 5.55 17.56 20.35
C ASP A 57 6.84 17.13 21.06
N VAL A 58 6.82 15.96 21.71
CA VAL A 58 7.99 15.39 22.37
C VAL A 58 9.11 15.09 21.37
N LEU A 59 8.79 14.44 20.25
CA LEU A 59 9.76 14.07 19.23
C LEU A 59 10.36 15.29 18.53
N ILE A 60 9.54 16.28 18.17
CA ILE A 60 10.02 17.54 17.57
C ILE A 60 10.93 18.30 18.54
N SER A 61 10.52 18.40 19.81
CA SER A 61 11.30 19.11 20.83
C SER A 61 12.67 18.46 21.04
N ALA A 62 12.72 17.13 21.06
CA ALA A 62 13.97 16.40 21.19
C ALA A 62 14.86 16.51 19.94
N ALA A 63 14.29 16.36 18.74
CA ALA A 63 15.03 16.45 17.48
C ALA A 63 15.70 17.82 17.27
N LYS A 64 15.08 18.90 17.75
CA LYS A 64 15.69 20.25 17.74
C LYS A 64 17.02 20.31 18.47
N LEU A 65 17.23 19.50 19.51
CA LEU A 65 18.47 19.49 20.30
C LEU A 65 19.68 18.95 19.52
N SER A 66 19.46 18.19 18.44
CA SER A 66 20.49 17.68 17.54
C SER A 66 20.53 18.38 16.17
N GLY A 67 19.74 19.44 15.99
CA GLY A 67 19.74 20.29 14.80
C GLY A 67 18.69 19.93 13.74
N LEU A 68 17.83 18.93 13.96
CA LEU A 68 16.64 18.68 13.15
C LEU A 68 15.56 19.73 13.48
N THR A 69 15.79 20.97 13.06
CA THR A 69 15.02 22.14 13.50
C THR A 69 13.74 22.38 12.71
N HIS A 70 13.56 21.70 11.58
CA HIS A 70 12.39 21.81 10.72
C HIS A 70 11.54 20.55 10.82
N ALA A 71 10.23 20.71 10.91
CA ALA A 71 9.31 19.58 11.06
C ALA A 71 8.00 19.87 10.34
N THR A 72 7.37 18.82 9.81
CA THR A 72 6.00 18.85 9.31
C THR A 72 5.27 17.58 9.78
N HIS A 73 4.11 17.79 10.40
CA HIS A 73 3.22 16.72 10.85
C HIS A 73 1.99 16.74 9.94
N TYR A 74 1.77 15.66 9.20
CA TYR A 74 0.71 15.62 8.20
C TYR A 74 -0.58 15.11 8.85
N ARG A 75 -1.54 15.99 9.12
CA ARG A 75 -2.84 15.58 9.67
C ARG A 75 -3.81 15.19 8.56
N SER A 76 -4.53 14.08 8.74
CA SER A 76 -5.61 13.60 7.86
C SER A 76 -6.63 12.80 8.67
N GLY A 77 -7.80 12.50 8.08
CA GLY A 77 -8.77 11.58 8.67
C GLY A 77 -9.26 11.97 10.07
N ILE A 78 -9.77 10.97 10.81
CA ILE A 78 -10.21 11.12 12.20
C ILE A 78 -9.02 10.96 13.17
N PHE A 79 -8.09 10.05 12.84
CA PHE A 79 -6.96 9.71 13.71
C PHE A 79 -5.65 10.45 13.39
N GLY A 80 -5.59 11.24 12.32
CA GLY A 80 -4.32 11.74 11.76
C GLY A 80 -3.77 10.79 10.69
N SER A 81 -2.78 11.20 9.89
CA SER A 81 -2.09 10.27 8.97
C SER A 81 -1.02 9.42 9.67
N GLY A 82 -0.64 9.83 10.89
CA GLY A 82 0.48 9.26 11.64
C GLY A 82 1.85 9.61 11.09
N LEU A 83 1.95 10.50 10.09
CA LEU A 83 3.22 10.82 9.42
C LEU A 83 3.87 12.09 9.99
N LEU A 84 5.14 11.98 10.38
CA LEU A 84 5.97 13.09 10.83
C LEU A 84 7.29 13.10 10.06
N THR A 85 7.61 14.22 9.41
CA THR A 85 8.91 14.45 8.77
C THR A 85 9.69 15.47 9.59
N LEU A 86 10.92 15.12 9.97
CA LEU A 86 11.88 16.01 10.62
C LEU A 86 13.05 16.25 9.66
N SER A 87 13.59 17.46 9.63
CA SER A 87 14.72 17.82 8.79
C SER A 87 15.68 18.80 9.45
N ARG A 88 16.97 18.60 9.17
CA ARG A 88 18.05 19.52 9.51
C ARG A 88 18.00 20.77 8.64
N TYR A 89 17.52 20.64 7.40
CA TYR A 89 17.50 21.72 6.43
C TYR A 89 16.09 22.32 6.32
N PRO A 90 15.96 23.59 5.87
CA PRO A 90 14.67 24.24 5.75
C PRO A 90 13.69 23.47 4.85
N ILE A 91 12.48 23.25 5.35
CA ILE A 91 11.35 22.79 4.56
C ILE A 91 10.70 24.03 3.92
N THR A 92 10.80 24.16 2.60
CA THR A 92 10.32 25.34 1.85
C THR A 92 8.91 25.17 1.31
N GLU A 93 8.49 23.94 1.05
CA GLU A 93 7.15 23.59 0.60
C GLU A 93 6.70 22.30 1.29
N THR A 94 5.39 22.17 1.52
CA THR A 94 4.80 20.95 2.07
C THR A 94 3.40 20.74 1.51
N ASP A 95 3.02 19.48 1.33
CA ASP A 95 1.69 19.07 0.89
C ASP A 95 1.38 17.67 1.45
N PHE A 96 0.11 17.27 1.42
CA PHE A 96 -0.30 15.93 1.80
C PHE A 96 -1.32 15.38 0.79
N HIS A 97 -0.96 14.28 0.13
CA HIS A 97 -1.87 13.56 -0.75
C HIS A 97 -2.55 12.43 0.03
N LEU A 98 -3.84 12.63 0.31
CA LEU A 98 -4.71 11.61 0.89
C LEU A 98 -5.01 10.52 -0.14
N TYR A 99 -4.87 9.24 0.24
CA TYR A 99 -5.30 8.15 -0.62
C TYR A 99 -6.82 7.97 -0.58
N MET A 100 -7.41 7.82 -1.77
CA MET A 100 -8.86 7.68 -1.90
C MET A 100 -9.34 6.26 -1.55
N ALA A 101 -8.51 5.27 -1.84
CA ALA A 101 -8.72 3.87 -1.49
C ALA A 101 -8.28 3.62 -0.04
N ALA A 102 -9.18 3.85 0.91
CA ALA A 102 -8.90 3.83 2.35
C ALA A 102 -9.03 2.44 3.00
N GLY A 103 -9.80 1.52 2.40
CA GLY A 103 -10.04 0.18 2.97
C GLY A 103 -11.52 -0.14 3.12
N ASP A 104 -11.84 -1.18 3.89
CA ASP A 104 -13.23 -1.54 4.21
C ASP A 104 -13.70 -0.85 5.51
N PRO A 105 -14.76 -0.02 5.47
CA PRO A 105 -15.32 0.64 6.65
C PRO A 105 -15.92 -0.33 7.69
N ALA A 106 -16.35 -1.53 7.29
CA ALA A 106 -16.90 -2.51 8.22
C ALA A 106 -15.81 -3.26 9.00
N SER A 107 -14.59 -3.26 8.48
CA SER A 107 -13.42 -3.89 9.08
C SER A 107 -12.82 -3.02 10.20
N ILE A 108 -13.59 -2.74 11.25
CA ILE A 108 -13.18 -1.84 12.37
C ILE A 108 -11.88 -2.28 13.05
N GLY A 109 -11.63 -3.60 13.12
CA GLY A 109 -10.38 -4.16 13.65
C GLY A 109 -9.16 -3.88 12.77
N CYS A 110 -9.38 -3.46 11.52
CA CYS A 110 -8.38 -3.05 10.54
C CYS A 110 -8.50 -1.52 10.34
N GLY A 111 -7.88 -0.73 11.22
CA GLY A 111 -8.15 0.70 11.38
C GLY A 111 -7.80 1.63 10.20
N ASP A 112 -7.26 1.11 9.10
CA ASP A 112 -6.75 1.88 7.95
C ASP A 112 -7.82 2.79 7.31
N TYR A 113 -9.07 2.33 7.23
CA TYR A 113 -10.17 3.12 6.67
C TYR A 113 -10.33 4.46 7.42
N TYR A 114 -10.21 4.42 8.75
CA TYR A 114 -10.39 5.59 9.62
C TYR A 114 -9.11 6.41 9.80
N ALA A 115 -7.95 5.78 9.60
CA ALA A 115 -6.66 6.46 9.60
C ALA A 115 -6.52 7.42 8.40
N ALA A 116 -7.19 7.13 7.27
CA ALA A 116 -7.12 7.95 6.06
C ALA A 116 -5.65 8.16 5.62
N LYS A 117 -5.00 7.04 5.30
CA LYS A 117 -3.59 6.96 4.89
C LYS A 117 -3.28 7.82 3.66
N GLY A 118 -2.02 8.22 3.51
CA GLY A 118 -1.58 9.10 2.43
C GLY A 118 -0.06 9.18 2.34
N VAL A 119 0.40 10.13 1.54
CA VAL A 119 1.82 10.50 1.43
C VAL A 119 1.99 11.99 1.76
N GLY A 120 2.85 12.26 2.73
CA GLY A 120 3.33 13.60 3.05
C GLY A 120 4.47 13.99 2.14
N TYR A 121 4.46 15.23 1.67
CA TYR A 121 5.49 15.83 0.83
C TYR A 121 6.16 17.00 1.56
N ALA A 122 7.48 17.05 1.47
CA ALA A 122 8.30 18.18 1.89
C ALA A 122 9.38 18.47 0.85
N ARG A 123 9.47 19.73 0.39
CA ARG A 123 10.65 20.22 -0.33
C ARG A 123 11.67 20.72 0.67
N VAL A 124 12.85 20.11 0.66
CA VAL A 124 13.93 20.39 1.62
C VAL A 124 15.07 21.12 0.90
N SER A 125 15.48 22.28 1.41
CA SER A 125 16.58 23.08 0.86
C SER A 125 17.94 22.51 1.27
N ALA A 126 18.31 21.37 0.67
CA ALA A 126 19.56 20.69 0.99
C ALA A 126 20.80 21.40 0.37
N PRO A 127 22.02 21.13 0.88
CA PRO A 127 23.23 21.84 0.46
C PRO A 127 23.56 21.76 -1.04
N SER A 128 23.14 20.70 -1.73
CA SER A 128 23.35 20.49 -3.17
C SER A 128 22.19 20.99 -4.05
N GLY A 129 21.19 21.63 -3.45
CA GLY A 129 19.93 22.01 -4.11
C GLY A 129 18.71 21.37 -3.45
N PRO A 130 17.49 21.79 -3.87
CA PRO A 130 16.25 21.32 -3.27
C PRO A 130 16.06 19.81 -3.50
N LEU A 131 15.59 19.10 -2.47
CA LEU A 131 15.20 17.69 -2.53
C LEU A 131 13.69 17.57 -2.31
N ASP A 132 13.05 16.72 -3.10
CA ASP A 132 11.67 16.32 -2.86
C ASP A 132 11.66 15.08 -1.96
N VAL A 133 11.11 15.22 -0.76
CA VAL A 133 11.06 14.19 0.26
C VAL A 133 9.61 13.77 0.48
N PHE A 134 9.36 12.47 0.37
CA PHE A 134 8.05 11.86 0.54
C PHE A 134 8.09 10.87 1.72
N ASN A 135 7.15 11.03 2.66
CA ASN A 135 6.91 10.11 3.77
C ASN A 135 5.56 9.44 3.52
N THR A 136 5.48 8.11 3.48
CA THR A 136 4.21 7.39 3.28
C THR A 136 4.04 6.21 4.22
N HIS A 137 2.78 5.85 4.45
CA HIS A 137 2.41 4.60 5.08
C HIS A 137 1.24 4.02 4.28
N LEU A 138 1.50 2.93 3.54
CA LEU A 138 0.47 2.27 2.73
C LEU A 138 -0.44 1.39 3.59
N HIS A 139 -1.60 1.01 3.06
CA HIS A 139 -2.58 0.16 3.73
C HIS A 139 -1.90 -1.13 4.21
N ALA A 140 -2.25 -1.63 5.39
CA ALA A 140 -1.60 -2.82 5.93
C ALA A 140 -1.96 -4.09 5.15
N ASN A 141 -1.04 -5.06 5.13
CA ASN A 141 -1.30 -6.43 4.72
C ASN A 141 -1.64 -7.27 5.95
N TYR A 142 -2.89 -7.26 6.37
CA TYR A 142 -3.28 -7.84 7.67
C TYR A 142 -3.04 -9.34 7.78
N HIS A 143 -3.13 -10.08 6.66
CA HIS A 143 -3.02 -11.53 6.66
C HIS A 143 -1.62 -12.04 6.27
N HIS A 144 -0.77 -11.21 5.68
CA HIS A 144 0.56 -11.58 5.18
C HIS A 144 0.54 -12.83 4.27
N THR A 145 -0.57 -13.02 3.56
CA THR A 145 -0.80 -14.16 2.67
C THR A 145 -0.59 -13.73 1.23
N TYR A 146 0.09 -14.60 0.48
CA TYR A 146 0.40 -14.39 -0.92
C TYR A 146 0.03 -15.65 -1.69
N ASP A 147 -0.44 -15.47 -2.92
CA ASP A 147 -0.66 -16.59 -3.83
C ASP A 147 0.67 -17.21 -4.29
N LYS A 148 0.58 -18.24 -5.15
CA LYS A 148 1.75 -18.69 -5.90
C LYS A 148 2.02 -17.72 -7.05
N PRO A 149 3.28 -17.48 -7.43
CA PRO A 149 3.59 -16.82 -8.69
C PRO A 149 2.86 -17.54 -9.83
N ALA A 150 2.08 -16.80 -10.60
CA ALA A 150 1.24 -17.35 -11.65
C ALA A 150 1.18 -16.38 -12.84
N GLY A 151 1.31 -16.93 -14.04
CA GLY A 151 1.30 -16.16 -15.28
C GLY A 151 2.67 -16.10 -15.97
N PRO A 152 2.73 -15.54 -17.20
CA PRO A 152 3.97 -15.41 -17.95
C PRO A 152 4.89 -14.31 -17.36
N HIS A 153 6.17 -14.30 -17.77
CA HIS A 153 7.13 -13.22 -17.50
C HIS A 153 7.48 -12.95 -16.03
N ASP A 154 7.52 -13.99 -15.20
CA ASP A 154 7.96 -13.92 -13.80
C ASP A 154 7.20 -12.86 -12.97
N VAL A 155 5.90 -12.71 -13.24
CA VAL A 155 5.02 -11.84 -12.45
C VAL A 155 4.92 -12.41 -11.03
N PRO A 156 5.25 -11.62 -9.99
CA PRO A 156 5.17 -12.13 -8.63
C PRO A 156 3.74 -12.35 -8.16
N ALA A 157 3.63 -13.16 -7.11
CA ALA A 157 2.35 -13.42 -6.47
C ALA A 157 1.71 -12.13 -5.92
N PRO A 158 0.41 -11.89 -6.19
CA PRO A 158 -0.34 -10.86 -5.50
C PRO A 158 -0.56 -11.27 -4.04
N CYS A 159 -0.73 -10.28 -3.19
CA CYS A 159 -1.32 -10.52 -1.88
C CYS A 159 -2.79 -10.95 -2.03
N THR A 160 -3.25 -11.80 -1.13
CA THR A 160 -4.59 -12.42 -1.17
C THR A 160 -5.52 -11.96 -0.06
N ASP A 161 -5.12 -10.96 0.74
CA ASP A 161 -6.02 -10.38 1.72
C ASP A 161 -7.11 -9.51 1.06
N ASP A 162 -8.17 -9.24 1.83
CA ASP A 162 -9.29 -8.43 1.36
C ASP A 162 -8.86 -7.02 0.94
N PHE A 163 -7.70 -6.56 1.43
CA PHE A 163 -7.18 -5.22 1.27
C PHE A 163 -6.17 -5.02 0.13
N ALA A 164 -5.79 -6.10 -0.58
CA ALA A 164 -4.80 -6.03 -1.66
C ALA A 164 -5.16 -5.03 -2.76
N ALA A 165 -6.44 -4.91 -3.10
CA ALA A 165 -6.91 -3.94 -4.07
C ALA A 165 -6.73 -2.49 -3.60
N PHE A 166 -6.97 -2.20 -2.32
CA PHE A 166 -6.78 -0.87 -1.76
C PHE A 166 -5.30 -0.52 -1.72
N ARG A 167 -4.42 -1.43 -1.23
CA ARG A 167 -2.96 -1.23 -1.29
C ARG A 167 -2.47 -0.98 -2.72
N MET A 168 -2.91 -1.78 -3.69
CA MET A 168 -2.51 -1.60 -5.09
C MET A 168 -2.99 -0.24 -5.63
N ALA A 169 -4.22 0.18 -5.33
CA ALA A 169 -4.70 1.51 -5.72
C ALA A 169 -3.85 2.63 -5.10
N GLN A 170 -3.47 2.51 -3.81
CA GLN A 170 -2.58 3.46 -3.15
C GLN A 170 -1.19 3.52 -3.78
N ILE A 171 -0.66 2.40 -4.28
CA ILE A 171 0.61 2.37 -5.03
C ILE A 171 0.51 3.18 -6.32
N LEU A 172 -0.61 3.08 -7.04
CA LEU A 172 -0.84 3.89 -8.26
C LEU A 172 -0.92 5.38 -7.91
N GLU A 173 -1.64 5.72 -6.84
CA GLU A 173 -1.75 7.10 -6.36
C GLU A 173 -0.39 7.66 -5.94
N LEU A 174 0.37 6.90 -5.14
CA LEU A 174 1.72 7.23 -4.70
C LEU A 174 2.65 7.45 -5.90
N ALA A 175 2.69 6.50 -6.83
CA ALA A 175 3.57 6.58 -7.99
C ALA A 175 3.24 7.78 -8.87
N ARG A 176 1.96 8.04 -9.12
CA ARG A 176 1.51 9.21 -9.85
C ARG A 176 1.95 10.48 -9.14
N TYR A 177 1.63 10.63 -7.85
CA TYR A 177 1.92 11.83 -7.07
C TYR A 177 3.41 12.13 -7.01
N VAL A 178 4.25 11.14 -6.65
CA VAL A 178 5.72 11.29 -6.64
C VAL A 178 6.23 11.72 -8.01
N ASN A 179 5.78 11.07 -9.08
CA ASN A 179 6.24 11.38 -10.44
C ASN A 179 5.80 12.77 -10.92
N THR A 180 4.55 13.19 -10.67
CA THR A 180 4.05 14.51 -11.08
C THR A 180 4.71 15.63 -10.29
N THR A 181 4.81 15.48 -8.97
CA THR A 181 5.38 16.49 -8.09
C THR A 181 6.87 16.65 -8.36
N SER A 182 7.61 15.55 -8.50
CA SER A 182 9.06 15.61 -8.74
C SER A 182 9.45 16.09 -10.14
N ARG A 183 8.61 15.88 -11.16
CA ARG A 183 8.88 16.39 -12.52
C ARG A 183 8.69 17.89 -12.63
N ALA A 184 7.77 18.46 -11.86
CA ALA A 184 7.46 19.87 -11.88
C ALA A 184 8.39 20.71 -10.99
N SER A 185 9.14 20.08 -10.07
CA SER A 185 9.86 20.77 -8.99
C SER A 185 11.22 21.35 -9.37
N GLY A 186 11.89 20.77 -10.36
CA GLY A 186 13.31 21.07 -10.60
C GLY A 186 14.23 20.63 -9.45
N ALA A 187 13.78 19.71 -8.59
CA ALA A 187 14.58 19.21 -7.47
C ALA A 187 15.83 18.46 -7.94
N ALA A 188 16.92 18.59 -7.18
CA ALA A 188 18.19 17.91 -7.40
C ALA A 188 18.10 16.40 -7.14
N GLY A 189 17.08 15.94 -6.41
CA GLY A 189 16.84 14.54 -6.13
C GLY A 189 15.52 14.30 -5.42
N VAL A 190 15.13 13.02 -5.39
CA VAL A 190 13.90 12.55 -4.76
C VAL A 190 14.25 11.50 -3.72
N VAL A 191 13.60 11.58 -2.56
CA VAL A 191 13.64 10.56 -1.50
C VAL A 191 12.21 10.19 -1.18
N LEU A 192 11.87 8.90 -1.30
CA LEU A 192 10.61 8.34 -0.88
C LEU A 192 10.91 7.31 0.22
N GLY A 193 10.45 7.57 1.43
CA GLY A 193 10.61 6.62 2.53
C GLY A 193 9.32 6.36 3.30
N GLY A 194 9.32 5.26 4.03
CA GLY A 194 8.23 4.86 4.89
C GLY A 194 7.88 3.38 4.80
N ASP A 195 6.75 3.05 5.38
CA ASP A 195 6.21 1.69 5.46
C ASP A 195 5.31 1.43 4.24
N LEU A 196 5.80 0.64 3.30
CA LEU A 196 5.08 0.28 2.08
C LEU A 196 4.20 -0.95 2.26
N ASN A 197 4.18 -1.57 3.45
CA ASN A 197 3.38 -2.75 3.78
C ASN A 197 3.46 -3.90 2.76
N SER A 198 4.58 -3.99 2.05
CA SER A 198 4.81 -4.94 0.97
C SER A 198 6.27 -5.29 0.89
N LYS A 199 6.56 -6.60 0.88
CA LYS A 199 7.94 -7.12 0.83
C LYS A 199 8.54 -7.09 -0.57
N PRO A 200 9.87 -7.15 -0.72
CA PRO A 200 10.51 -7.19 -2.03
C PRO A 200 10.02 -8.39 -2.84
N GLY A 201 9.86 -8.21 -4.14
CA GLY A 201 9.39 -9.27 -5.03
C GLY A 201 7.90 -9.60 -4.87
N THR A 202 7.09 -8.73 -4.27
CA THR A 202 5.62 -8.79 -4.38
C THR A 202 5.14 -8.04 -5.61
N LEU A 203 3.91 -8.32 -6.05
CA LEU A 203 3.31 -7.58 -7.17
C LEU A 203 3.27 -6.07 -6.87
N GLU A 204 2.88 -5.70 -5.65
CA GLU A 204 2.88 -4.33 -5.14
C GLU A 204 4.22 -3.62 -5.38
N GLN A 205 5.31 -4.21 -4.90
CA GLN A 205 6.65 -3.63 -5.05
C GLN A 205 7.12 -3.57 -6.51
N GLU A 206 6.87 -4.62 -7.29
CA GLU A 206 7.30 -4.64 -8.69
C GLU A 206 6.49 -3.66 -9.56
N VAL A 207 5.20 -3.44 -9.27
CA VAL A 207 4.39 -2.40 -9.91
C VAL A 207 4.90 -1.00 -9.54
N LEU A 208 5.19 -0.73 -8.26
CA LEU A 208 5.76 0.55 -7.83
C LEU A 208 7.07 0.85 -8.57
N ARG A 209 7.99 -0.12 -8.63
CA ARG A 209 9.26 -0.01 -9.38
C ARG A 209 9.05 0.19 -10.88
N ALA A 210 8.05 -0.46 -11.47
CA ALA A 210 7.72 -0.29 -12.89
C ALA A 210 7.13 1.10 -13.22
N LEU A 211 6.51 1.76 -12.23
CA LEU A 211 5.93 3.09 -12.36
C LEU A 211 6.91 4.21 -11.97
N LEU A 212 7.85 3.92 -11.07
CA LEU A 212 8.92 4.80 -10.61
C LEU A 212 10.32 4.19 -10.87
N PRO A 213 10.68 3.86 -12.12
CA PRO A 213 11.94 3.17 -12.42
C PRO A 213 13.18 3.99 -12.06
N GLN A 214 13.04 5.30 -11.89
CA GLN A 214 14.12 6.19 -11.45
C GLN A 214 14.49 6.04 -9.97
N LEU A 215 13.63 5.45 -9.15
CA LEU A 215 13.90 5.27 -7.72
C LEU A 215 14.61 3.94 -7.46
N ARG A 216 15.81 4.03 -6.88
CA ARG A 216 16.63 2.92 -6.41
C ARG A 216 16.21 2.52 -5.01
N ASP A 217 16.18 1.22 -4.71
CA ASP A 217 16.00 0.70 -3.35
C ASP A 217 17.34 0.70 -2.62
N SER A 218 17.49 1.58 -1.62
CA SER A 218 18.78 1.77 -0.93
C SER A 218 19.33 0.49 -0.30
N TRP A 219 18.46 -0.41 0.17
CA TRP A 219 18.89 -1.71 0.69
C TRP A 219 19.48 -2.58 -0.42
N SER A 220 18.75 -2.71 -1.53
CA SER A 220 19.13 -3.56 -2.66
C SER A 220 20.38 -3.05 -3.40
N GLU A 221 20.69 -1.75 -3.36
CA GLU A 221 21.91 -1.18 -3.96
C GLU A 221 23.19 -1.49 -3.15
N THR A 222 23.05 -1.90 -1.89
CA THR A 222 24.19 -2.01 -0.94
C THR A 222 24.38 -3.39 -0.34
N HIS A 223 23.43 -4.31 -0.54
CA HIS A 223 23.47 -5.68 0.01
C HIS A 223 23.36 -6.72 -1.09
N ALA A 224 23.85 -7.92 -0.82
CA ALA A 224 23.73 -9.03 -1.75
C ALA A 224 22.27 -9.48 -1.91
N PRO A 225 21.87 -9.99 -3.09
CA PRO A 225 20.58 -10.62 -3.27
C PRO A 225 20.35 -11.73 -2.23
N GLY A 226 19.22 -11.66 -1.52
CA GLY A 226 18.87 -12.62 -0.47
C GLY A 226 19.17 -12.14 0.95
N GLU A 227 19.92 -11.04 1.13
CA GLU A 227 20.01 -10.39 2.44
C GLU A 227 18.66 -9.77 2.81
N ALA A 228 18.06 -10.32 3.86
CA ALA A 228 16.65 -10.14 4.12
C ALA A 228 16.28 -8.73 4.62
N GLY A 229 17.14 -8.13 5.45
CA GLY A 229 16.92 -6.79 6.00
C GLY A 229 15.56 -6.63 6.68
N TYR A 230 15.14 -7.61 7.48
CA TYR A 230 13.80 -7.62 8.09
C TYR A 230 13.56 -6.35 8.91
N THR A 231 12.53 -5.59 8.57
CA THR A 231 12.15 -4.34 9.25
C THR A 231 10.90 -4.52 10.08
N CYS A 232 10.03 -5.46 9.72
CA CYS A 232 8.85 -5.82 10.49
C CYS A 232 8.99 -7.27 10.95
N LYS A 233 8.60 -7.54 12.20
CA LYS A 233 8.66 -8.90 12.78
C LYS A 233 10.07 -9.49 12.75
N ALA A 234 11.06 -8.60 12.81
CA ALA A 234 12.46 -8.97 12.75
C ALA A 234 12.80 -9.97 13.86
N PRO A 235 13.67 -10.98 13.59
CA PRO A 235 14.22 -11.81 14.64
C PRO A 235 14.81 -10.95 15.76
N GLY A 236 14.49 -11.25 17.01
CA GLY A 236 14.94 -10.46 18.17
C GLY A 236 14.07 -9.27 18.53
N ASN A 237 13.03 -8.93 17.73
CA ASN A 237 12.05 -7.93 18.16
C ASN A 237 11.30 -8.42 19.41
N THR A 238 11.26 -7.57 20.43
CA THR A 238 10.65 -7.92 21.73
C THR A 238 9.12 -7.88 21.74
N PHE A 239 8.49 -7.42 20.66
CA PHE A 239 7.05 -7.45 20.40
C PHE A 239 6.75 -8.48 19.30
N PRO A 240 6.80 -9.78 19.61
CA PRO A 240 6.71 -10.82 18.59
C PRO A 240 5.32 -10.84 17.94
N PRO A 241 5.24 -11.02 16.61
CA PRO A 241 3.97 -11.18 15.93
C PRO A 241 3.31 -12.52 16.29
N ARG A 242 2.00 -12.60 16.09
CA ARG A 242 1.29 -13.87 16.14
C ARG A 242 1.51 -14.65 14.84
N ARG A 243 2.52 -15.52 14.82
CA ARG A 243 2.73 -16.60 13.81
C ARG A 243 2.93 -16.15 12.36
N GLN A 244 3.41 -14.94 12.13
CA GLN A 244 3.71 -14.41 10.80
C GLN A 244 5.24 -14.36 10.58
N PRO A 245 5.73 -14.59 9.34
CA PRO A 245 7.16 -14.57 9.05
C PRO A 245 7.73 -13.14 9.11
N PRO A 246 9.05 -12.98 9.36
CA PRO A 246 9.75 -11.71 9.24
C PRO A 246 9.70 -11.16 7.81
N GLU A 247 9.54 -9.85 7.67
CA GLU A 247 9.44 -9.17 6.36
C GLU A 247 10.19 -7.83 6.36
N ARG A 248 10.68 -7.43 5.19
CA ARG A 248 11.20 -6.07 4.94
C ARG A 248 10.12 -5.27 4.25
N ILE A 249 9.49 -4.33 4.95
CA ILE A 249 8.37 -3.53 4.42
C ILE A 249 8.60 -2.02 4.55
N ASP A 250 9.69 -1.62 5.21
CA ASP A 250 10.12 -0.24 5.34
C ASP A 250 11.26 0.04 4.36
N TYR A 251 11.20 1.17 3.66
CA TYR A 251 12.12 1.47 2.55
C TYR A 251 12.61 2.91 2.58
N VAL A 252 13.80 3.12 2.01
CA VAL A 252 14.24 4.42 1.49
C VAL A 252 14.56 4.23 0.01
N LEU A 253 13.67 4.75 -0.84
CA LEU A 253 13.78 4.75 -2.29
C LEU A 253 14.27 6.13 -2.78
N THR A 254 15.19 6.19 -3.74
CA THR A 254 15.77 7.49 -4.13
C THR A 254 16.31 7.55 -5.55
N THR A 255 16.34 8.75 -6.14
CA THR A 255 17.11 9.01 -7.38
C THR A 255 18.59 9.27 -7.10
N LEU A 256 18.97 9.49 -5.84
CA LEU A 256 20.34 9.80 -5.42
C LEU A 256 21.22 8.56 -5.42
N GLY A 257 22.54 8.76 -5.45
CA GLY A 257 23.48 7.65 -5.29
C GLY A 257 23.46 7.10 -3.87
N VAL A 258 23.43 5.79 -3.70
CA VAL A 258 23.40 5.17 -2.36
C VAL A 258 24.82 4.82 -1.93
N ALA A 259 25.24 5.30 -0.76
CA ALA A 259 26.56 5.01 -0.18
C ALA A 259 26.51 3.83 0.80
N ALA A 260 25.47 3.76 1.62
CA ALA A 260 25.22 2.69 2.57
C ALA A 260 23.74 2.65 2.92
N CYS A 261 23.25 1.49 3.36
CA CYS A 261 21.95 1.32 3.97
C CYS A 261 22.12 0.37 5.15
N ASP A 262 21.45 0.60 6.27
CA ASP A 262 21.58 -0.25 7.46
C ASP A 262 20.31 -0.23 8.31
N ILE A 263 20.16 -1.27 9.14
CA ILE A 263 19.10 -1.38 10.13
C ILE A 263 19.55 -0.69 11.43
N LYS A 264 18.66 0.08 12.05
CA LYS A 264 18.89 0.85 13.28
C LYS A 264 17.72 0.75 14.24
N LEU A 265 17.96 1.15 15.50
CA LEU A 265 16.92 1.24 16.53
C LEU A 265 16.21 -0.10 16.81
N GLU A 266 16.97 -1.20 16.88
CA GLU A 266 16.43 -2.52 17.24
C GLU A 266 15.96 -2.58 18.69
N HIS A 267 16.80 -2.12 19.63
CA HIS A 267 16.55 -2.17 21.07
C HIS A 267 16.95 -0.87 21.75
N THR A 268 16.09 -0.43 22.68
CA THR A 268 16.34 0.65 23.63
C THR A 268 17.39 0.25 24.66
N SER A 269 17.89 1.24 25.41
CA SER A 269 18.81 1.01 26.54
C SER A 269 18.21 0.13 27.65
N GLU A 270 16.88 0.05 27.74
CA GLU A 270 16.13 -0.84 28.65
C GLU A 270 15.88 -2.24 28.07
N GLY A 271 16.46 -2.58 26.91
CA GLY A 271 16.43 -3.92 26.33
C GLY A 271 15.12 -4.32 25.65
N HIS A 272 14.15 -3.41 25.51
CA HIS A 272 12.96 -3.62 24.68
C HIS A 272 13.08 -2.88 23.35
N SER A 273 12.34 -3.31 22.32
CA SER A 273 12.44 -2.74 20.98
C SER A 273 11.86 -1.32 20.90
N TYR A 274 12.40 -0.48 20.01
CA TYR A 274 11.86 0.87 19.78
C TYR A 274 10.47 0.83 19.15
N SER A 275 10.18 -0.19 18.36
CA SER A 275 8.88 -0.45 17.73
C SER A 275 8.73 -1.96 17.47
N ASP A 276 7.55 -2.40 17.02
CA ASP A 276 7.41 -3.73 16.38
C ASP A 276 8.00 -3.73 14.95
N HIS A 277 8.38 -2.55 14.47
CA HIS A 277 9.29 -2.32 13.35
C HIS A 277 10.71 -1.96 13.81
N VAL A 278 11.64 -1.98 12.87
CA VAL A 278 13.04 -1.59 13.04
C VAL A 278 13.39 -0.56 11.96
N ALA A 279 14.16 0.46 12.34
CA ALA A 279 14.42 1.60 11.46
C ALA A 279 15.35 1.22 10.30
N VAL A 280 15.12 1.85 9.15
CA VAL A 280 16.03 1.80 8.00
C VAL A 280 16.75 3.13 7.89
N ARG A 281 18.07 3.12 7.86
CA ARG A 281 18.91 4.29 7.62
C ARG A 281 19.63 4.16 6.29
N ALA A 282 19.49 5.16 5.43
CA ALA A 282 20.21 5.27 4.17
C ALA A 282 21.16 6.46 4.17
N GLN A 283 22.36 6.27 3.62
CA GLN A 283 23.35 7.30 3.41
C GLN A 283 23.39 7.65 1.92
N LEU A 284 22.93 8.83 1.56
CA LEU A 284 22.70 9.23 0.17
C LEU A 284 23.74 10.24 -0.29
N ARG A 285 24.39 9.99 -1.42
CA ARG A 285 25.35 10.89 -2.04
C ARG A 285 24.59 12.02 -2.74
N LEU A 286 24.70 13.21 -2.17
CA LEU A 286 24.22 14.43 -2.80
C LEU A 286 24.99 14.70 -4.10
N PRO A 287 24.32 15.10 -5.19
CA PRO A 287 24.99 15.45 -6.43
C PRO A 287 25.86 16.71 -6.21
N ALA A 288 26.91 16.87 -7.01
CA ALA A 288 27.57 18.17 -7.07
C ALA A 288 26.59 19.22 -7.63
N PRO A 289 26.65 20.49 -7.19
CA PRO A 289 25.78 21.53 -7.73
C PRO A 289 25.87 21.60 -9.27
N GLY A 290 24.73 21.49 -9.94
CA GLY A 290 24.65 21.50 -11.41
C GLY A 290 25.08 20.19 -12.10
N ALA A 291 25.41 19.13 -11.35
CA ALA A 291 25.68 17.83 -11.94
C ALA A 291 24.40 17.22 -12.56
N PRO A 292 24.52 16.51 -13.70
CA PRO A 292 23.39 15.79 -14.26
C PRO A 292 22.91 14.70 -13.29
N ALA A 293 21.60 14.45 -13.29
CA ALA A 293 21.01 13.38 -12.48
C ALA A 293 21.67 12.04 -12.79
N ALA A 294 21.81 11.19 -11.78
CA ALA A 294 22.30 9.83 -11.97
C ALA A 294 21.40 9.09 -12.97
N ALA A 295 21.99 8.27 -13.84
CA ALA A 295 21.22 7.45 -14.76
C ALA A 295 20.22 6.58 -13.97
N PRO A 296 18.94 6.51 -14.38
CA PRO A 296 17.99 5.68 -13.67
C PRO A 296 18.36 4.20 -13.81
N PRO A 297 17.96 3.35 -12.85
CA PRO A 297 17.93 1.90 -13.04
C PRO A 297 17.26 1.52 -14.38
N PRO A 298 17.67 0.40 -14.99
CA PRO A 298 17.01 -0.09 -16.19
C PRO A 298 15.53 -0.35 -15.89
N ALA A 299 14.66 0.25 -16.69
CA ALA A 299 13.23 -0.02 -16.62
C ALA A 299 12.95 -1.50 -16.96
N PRO A 300 11.87 -2.09 -16.41
CA PRO A 300 11.49 -3.45 -16.77
C PRO A 300 11.21 -3.55 -18.28
N ALA A 301 11.54 -4.71 -18.86
CA ALA A 301 11.25 -5.00 -20.26
C ALA A 301 9.76 -4.74 -20.56
N PRO A 302 9.40 -4.21 -21.76
CA PRO A 302 8.02 -3.84 -22.07
C PRO A 302 6.99 -4.94 -21.81
N ALA A 303 7.29 -6.18 -22.18
CA ALA A 303 6.42 -7.34 -21.92
C ALA A 303 6.20 -7.60 -20.41
N ARG A 304 7.26 -7.46 -19.60
CA ARG A 304 7.15 -7.61 -18.13
C ARG A 304 6.35 -6.46 -17.53
N ARG A 305 6.57 -5.23 -17.99
CA ARG A 305 5.79 -4.06 -17.56
C ARG A 305 4.30 -4.23 -17.85
N LEU A 306 3.96 -4.66 -19.06
CA LEU A 306 2.57 -4.98 -19.43
C LEU A 306 1.97 -6.06 -18.53
N ALA A 307 2.71 -7.14 -18.27
CA ALA A 307 2.25 -8.23 -17.42
C ALA A 307 2.01 -7.81 -15.97
N LEU A 308 2.89 -6.97 -15.41
CA LEU A 308 2.72 -6.38 -14.07
C LEU A 308 1.47 -5.50 -13.99
N LEU A 309 1.26 -4.62 -14.97
CA LEU A 309 0.09 -3.73 -15.02
C LEU A 309 -1.21 -4.51 -15.19
N ALA A 310 -1.22 -5.53 -16.04
CA ALA A 310 -2.38 -6.41 -16.23
C ALA A 310 -2.69 -7.26 -14.98
N ALA A 311 -1.66 -7.65 -14.22
CA ALA A 311 -1.85 -8.31 -12.93
C ALA A 311 -2.43 -7.35 -11.88
N ALA A 312 -1.93 -6.12 -11.81
CA ALA A 312 -2.50 -5.08 -10.96
C ALA A 312 -3.97 -4.79 -11.32
N GLU A 313 -4.31 -4.72 -12.61
CA GLU A 313 -5.70 -4.48 -13.08
C GLU A 313 -6.65 -5.55 -12.58
N ARG A 314 -6.22 -6.82 -12.59
CA ARG A 314 -7.00 -7.94 -12.04
C ARG A 314 -7.20 -7.83 -10.53
N VAL A 315 -6.16 -7.49 -9.78
CA VAL A 315 -6.26 -7.34 -8.31
C VAL A 315 -7.23 -6.22 -7.95
N VAL A 316 -7.09 -5.05 -8.57
CA VAL A 316 -7.96 -3.89 -8.33
C VAL A 316 -9.39 -4.18 -8.79
N GLY A 317 -9.57 -4.80 -9.96
CA GLY A 317 -10.89 -5.18 -10.48
C GLY A 317 -11.64 -6.14 -9.56
N GLY A 318 -10.96 -7.16 -9.02
CA GLY A 318 -11.57 -8.06 -8.03
C GLY A 318 -11.96 -7.34 -6.73
N GLY A 319 -11.18 -6.36 -6.28
CA GLY A 319 -11.55 -5.53 -5.14
C GLY A 319 -12.73 -4.61 -5.41
N LEU A 320 -12.83 -4.05 -6.62
CA LEU A 320 -13.97 -3.23 -7.05
C LEU A 320 -15.27 -4.02 -6.96
N GLU A 321 -15.29 -5.26 -7.45
CA GLU A 321 -16.45 -6.14 -7.36
C GLU A 321 -16.85 -6.40 -5.91
N ARG A 322 -15.87 -6.69 -5.02
CA ARG A 322 -16.14 -6.89 -3.59
C ARG A 322 -16.68 -5.63 -2.92
N ALA A 323 -16.10 -4.45 -3.19
CA ALA A 323 -16.57 -3.19 -2.62
C ALA A 323 -17.99 -2.84 -3.10
N ALA A 324 -18.31 -3.09 -4.37
CA ALA A 324 -19.66 -2.90 -4.90
C ALA A 324 -20.69 -3.88 -4.29
N GLN A 325 -20.28 -5.13 -4.04
CA GLN A 325 -21.10 -6.12 -3.35
C GLN A 325 -21.34 -5.72 -1.88
N ALA A 326 -20.31 -5.26 -1.16
CA ALA A 326 -20.43 -4.77 0.20
C ALA A 326 -21.39 -3.57 0.29
N SER A 327 -21.23 -2.58 -0.60
CA SER A 327 -22.13 -1.44 -0.73
C SER A 327 -23.59 -1.87 -0.92
N SER A 328 -23.84 -2.79 -1.85
CA SER A 328 -25.18 -3.32 -2.11
C SER A 328 -25.75 -4.08 -0.92
N GLY A 329 -24.92 -4.87 -0.23
CA GLY A 329 -25.28 -5.62 0.96
C GLY A 329 -25.69 -4.71 2.12
N HIS A 330 -24.92 -3.66 2.40
CA HIS A 330 -25.24 -2.69 3.46
C HIS A 330 -26.48 -1.86 3.14
N ILE A 331 -26.70 -1.46 1.88
CA ILE A 331 -27.94 -0.78 1.46
C ILE A 331 -29.14 -1.70 1.66
N MET A 332 -29.04 -2.98 1.29
CA MET A 332 -30.10 -3.96 1.49
C MET A 332 -30.39 -4.18 2.99
N PHE A 333 -29.36 -4.33 3.82
CA PHE A 333 -29.53 -4.50 5.26
C PHE A 333 -30.18 -3.26 5.91
N SER A 334 -29.80 -2.06 5.47
CA SER A 334 -30.46 -0.82 5.85
C SER A 334 -31.96 -0.84 5.51
N ALA A 335 -32.33 -1.26 4.31
CA ALA A 335 -33.74 -1.34 3.91
C ALA A 335 -34.53 -2.33 4.77
N ILE A 336 -33.95 -3.50 5.08
CA ILE A 336 -34.56 -4.50 5.97
C ILE A 336 -34.77 -3.90 7.38
N MET A 337 -33.75 -3.24 7.93
CA MET A 337 -33.84 -2.57 9.25
C MET A 337 -34.91 -1.46 9.27
N ALA A 338 -35.02 -0.67 8.19
CA ALA A 338 -36.05 0.36 8.08
C ALA A 338 -37.47 -0.23 8.05
N VAL A 339 -37.69 -1.33 7.32
CA VAL A 339 -38.98 -2.04 7.31
C VAL A 339 -39.31 -2.62 8.68
N GLN A 340 -38.32 -3.19 9.38
CA GLN A 340 -38.49 -3.67 10.75
C GLN A 340 -38.83 -2.54 11.72
N ALA A 341 -38.18 -1.39 11.62
CA ALA A 341 -38.48 -0.21 12.42
C ALA A 341 -39.93 0.24 12.25
N ILE A 342 -40.41 0.30 11.01
CA ILE A 342 -41.82 0.59 10.68
C ILE A 342 -42.74 -0.48 11.30
N GLY A 343 -42.40 -1.77 11.15
CA GLY A 343 -43.16 -2.87 11.74
C GLY A 343 -43.30 -2.76 13.26
N PHE A 344 -42.22 -2.40 13.96
CA PHE A 344 -42.24 -2.19 15.42
C PHE A 344 -43.06 -0.97 15.84
N CYS A 345 -43.07 0.12 15.04
CA CYS A 345 -43.94 1.28 15.28
C CYS A 345 -45.44 0.93 15.23
N PHE A 346 -45.83 -0.03 14.39
CA PHE A 346 -47.22 -0.47 14.23
C PHE A 346 -47.57 -1.75 15.01
N PHE A 347 -46.63 -2.30 15.78
CA PHE A 347 -46.79 -3.61 16.43
C PHE A 347 -47.94 -3.62 17.43
N ALA A 348 -48.10 -2.56 18.23
CA ALA A 348 -49.18 -2.46 19.21
C ALA A 348 -50.56 -2.40 18.54
N GLN A 349 -50.70 -1.64 17.45
CA GLN A 349 -51.93 -1.56 16.67
C GLN A 349 -52.25 -2.91 16.02
N LEU A 350 -51.23 -3.61 15.50
CA LEU A 350 -51.39 -4.96 14.94
C LEU A 350 -51.85 -5.97 16.00
N MET A 351 -51.27 -5.97 17.19
CA MET A 351 -51.70 -6.85 18.28
C MET A 351 -53.15 -6.56 18.69
N ALA A 352 -53.53 -5.28 18.79
CA ALA A 352 -54.90 -4.87 19.08
C ALA A 352 -55.89 -5.36 18.01
N LEU A 353 -55.54 -5.25 16.72
CA LEU A 353 -56.33 -5.78 15.60
C LEU A 353 -56.50 -7.29 15.66
N LEU A 354 -55.50 -8.02 16.16
CA LEU A 354 -55.55 -9.47 16.37
C LEU A 354 -56.25 -9.88 17.67
N GLY A 355 -56.84 -8.93 18.41
CA GLY A 355 -57.52 -9.19 19.69
C GLY A 355 -56.56 -9.55 20.83
N LYS A 356 -55.27 -9.23 20.71
CA LYS A 356 -54.23 -9.51 21.71
C LYS A 356 -53.83 -8.24 22.44
N SER A 357 -53.66 -8.32 23.76
CA SER A 357 -53.10 -7.25 24.59
C SER A 357 -51.65 -7.55 24.95
N LEU A 358 -50.77 -6.54 24.85
CA LEU A 358 -49.40 -6.64 25.34
C LEU A 358 -49.38 -6.57 26.87
N HIS A 359 -48.47 -7.32 27.49
CA HIS A 359 -48.22 -7.18 28.93
C HIS A 359 -47.74 -5.74 29.23
N PRO A 360 -48.18 -5.10 30.33
CA PRO A 360 -47.81 -3.71 30.64
C PRO A 360 -46.29 -3.45 30.61
N HIS A 361 -45.51 -4.39 31.15
CA HIS A 361 -44.03 -4.35 31.13
C HIS A 361 -43.39 -4.69 29.77
N ALA A 362 -44.15 -5.01 28.73
CA ALA A 362 -43.64 -5.27 27.38
C ALA A 362 -44.00 -4.15 26.39
N THR A 363 -44.79 -3.16 26.81
CA THR A 363 -45.28 -2.07 25.95
C THR A 363 -44.17 -1.13 25.48
N PHE A 364 -43.06 -1.03 26.23
CA PHE A 364 -41.90 -0.20 25.87
C PHE A 364 -40.92 -0.89 24.91
N ALA A 365 -40.99 -2.21 24.76
CA ALA A 365 -40.03 -2.96 23.96
C ALA A 365 -40.15 -2.68 22.45
N PRO A 366 -41.36 -2.62 21.82
CA PRO A 366 -41.47 -2.31 20.40
C PRO A 366 -40.98 -0.91 20.03
N PRO A 367 -41.33 0.18 20.75
CA PRO A 367 -40.75 1.50 20.47
C PRO A 367 -39.23 1.54 20.59
N LEU A 368 -38.65 0.87 21.60
CA LEU A 368 -37.20 0.78 21.75
C LEU A 368 -36.56 0.01 20.58
N ALA A 369 -37.15 -1.13 20.18
CA ALA A 369 -36.72 -1.90 19.02
C ALA A 369 -36.81 -1.08 17.73
N ALA A 370 -37.86 -0.28 17.55
CA ALA A 370 -38.01 0.62 16.41
C ALA A 370 -36.88 1.65 16.34
N ILE A 371 -36.50 2.26 17.48
CA ILE A 371 -35.39 3.22 17.55
C ILE A 371 -34.06 2.55 17.18
N VAL A 372 -33.78 1.36 17.74
CA VAL A 372 -32.56 0.61 17.45
C VAL A 372 -32.49 0.23 15.96
N CYS A 373 -33.58 -0.29 15.38
CA CYS A 373 -33.65 -0.61 13.96
C CYS A 373 -33.50 0.63 13.08
N ALA A 374 -34.11 1.76 13.43
CA ALA A 374 -33.98 3.01 12.69
C ALA A 374 -32.55 3.57 12.72
N ALA A 375 -31.89 3.53 13.89
CA ALA A 375 -30.49 3.92 14.03
C ALA A 375 -29.57 2.99 13.22
N GLY A 376 -29.81 1.67 13.29
CA GLY A 376 -29.11 0.68 12.49
C GLY A 376 -29.28 0.94 10.98
N ALA A 377 -30.51 1.18 10.52
CA ALA A 377 -30.79 1.50 9.12
C ALA A 377 -29.98 2.72 8.66
N ALA A 378 -29.97 3.81 9.43
CA ALA A 378 -29.20 5.00 9.10
C ALA A 378 -27.68 4.71 9.00
N ILE A 379 -27.12 3.96 9.95
CA ILE A 379 -25.69 3.59 9.95
C ILE A 379 -25.34 2.78 8.69
N PHE A 380 -26.09 1.71 8.41
CA PHE A 380 -25.83 0.85 7.25
C PHE A 380 -26.08 1.55 5.93
N PHE A 381 -27.02 2.50 5.87
CA PHE A 381 -27.22 3.33 4.68
C PHE A 381 -26.00 4.21 4.40
N VAL A 382 -25.49 4.91 5.42
CA VAL A 382 -24.29 5.75 5.28
C VAL A 382 -23.08 4.90 4.91
N MET A 383 -22.91 3.74 5.55
CA MET A 383 -21.84 2.80 5.23
C MET A 383 -21.93 2.34 3.77
N GLY A 384 -23.09 1.87 3.31
CA GLY A 384 -23.25 1.39 1.95
C GLY A 384 -23.09 2.48 0.87
N VAL A 385 -23.69 3.66 1.06
CA VAL A 385 -23.70 4.71 0.02
C VAL A 385 -22.42 5.55 0.03
N ALA A 386 -22.00 6.01 1.20
CA ALA A 386 -20.90 6.97 1.33
C ALA A 386 -19.56 6.24 1.45
N ALA A 387 -19.46 5.28 2.37
CA ALA A 387 -18.21 4.60 2.64
C ALA A 387 -17.88 3.59 1.53
N ASP A 388 -18.59 2.47 1.45
CA ASP A 388 -18.32 1.42 0.45
C ASP A 388 -18.49 1.94 -0.98
N GLY A 389 -19.54 2.74 -1.22
CA GLY A 389 -19.73 3.40 -2.50
C GLY A 389 -18.56 4.33 -2.88
N GLY A 390 -17.96 5.01 -1.90
CA GLY A 390 -16.76 5.81 -2.08
C GLY A 390 -15.54 4.96 -2.43
N GLN A 391 -15.37 3.84 -1.72
CA GLN A 391 -14.29 2.88 -1.95
C GLN A 391 -14.40 2.20 -3.32
N ALA A 392 -15.61 1.82 -3.74
CA ALA A 392 -15.87 1.31 -5.07
C ALA A 392 -15.53 2.34 -6.15
N ARG A 393 -15.89 3.62 -5.97
CA ARG A 393 -15.49 4.68 -6.92
C ARG A 393 -13.97 4.87 -6.98
N ALA A 394 -13.28 4.82 -5.84
CA ALA A 394 -11.82 4.91 -5.80
C ALA A 394 -11.15 3.74 -6.56
N LEU A 395 -11.60 2.51 -6.33
CA LEU A 395 -11.10 1.33 -7.05
C LEU A 395 -11.46 1.37 -8.54
N GLN A 396 -12.65 1.88 -8.90
CA GLN A 396 -13.05 2.07 -10.29
C GLN A 396 -12.11 3.05 -11.01
N GLN A 397 -11.74 4.15 -10.35
CA GLN A 397 -10.76 5.10 -10.89
C GLN A 397 -9.39 4.42 -11.09
N ALA A 398 -8.93 3.63 -10.12
CA ALA A 398 -7.68 2.88 -10.23
C ALA A 398 -7.70 1.85 -11.38
N THR A 399 -8.82 1.13 -11.57
CA THR A 399 -9.01 0.21 -12.71
C THR A 399 -8.95 0.96 -14.04
N GLN A 400 -9.60 2.12 -14.16
CA GLN A 400 -9.56 2.93 -15.38
C GLN A 400 -8.12 3.40 -15.70
N GLN A 401 -7.39 3.86 -14.68
CA GLN A 401 -5.99 4.27 -14.84
C GLN A 401 -5.10 3.12 -15.30
N LEU A 402 -5.25 1.95 -14.69
CA LEU A 402 -4.52 0.74 -15.11
C LEU A 402 -4.88 0.33 -16.54
N GLY A 403 -6.16 0.39 -16.93
CA GLY A 403 -6.59 0.12 -18.30
C GLY A 403 -5.85 0.98 -19.32
N VAL A 404 -5.76 2.29 -19.08
CA VAL A 404 -5.00 3.22 -19.94
C VAL A 404 -3.51 2.85 -19.97
N MET A 405 -2.91 2.49 -18.84
CA MET A 405 -1.50 2.09 -18.77
C MET A 405 -1.22 0.77 -19.49
N VAL A 406 -2.13 -0.20 -19.41
CA VAL A 406 -2.06 -1.50 -20.09
C VAL A 406 -2.16 -1.32 -21.60
N GLU A 407 -3.11 -0.49 -22.07
CA GLU A 407 -3.24 -0.15 -23.49
C GLU A 407 -1.96 0.51 -24.02
N ALA A 408 -1.42 1.49 -23.29
CA ALA A 408 -0.17 2.15 -23.64
C ALA A 408 1.06 1.23 -23.61
N ALA A 409 1.03 0.14 -22.83
CA ALA A 409 2.13 -0.81 -22.70
C ALA A 409 2.11 -1.95 -23.73
N GLY A 410 1.16 -1.96 -24.67
CA GLY A 410 1.09 -2.97 -25.74
C GLY A 410 -0.24 -3.72 -25.83
N GLY A 411 -1.27 -3.29 -25.09
CA GLY A 411 -2.62 -3.84 -25.20
C GLY A 411 -2.82 -5.18 -24.46
N ARG A 412 -4.08 -5.59 -24.30
CA ARG A 412 -4.42 -6.82 -23.57
C ARG A 412 -3.95 -8.05 -24.37
N PRO A 413 -3.12 -8.94 -23.79
CA PRO A 413 -2.84 -10.22 -24.44
C PRO A 413 -4.15 -11.00 -24.56
N GLY A 414 -4.69 -11.07 -25.78
CA GLY A 414 -5.89 -11.85 -26.09
C GLY A 414 -7.09 -11.10 -26.69
N ARG A 415 -7.05 -9.77 -26.85
CA ARG A 415 -8.03 -9.10 -27.73
C ARG A 415 -7.38 -8.91 -29.10
N VAL A 416 -7.29 -10.01 -29.84
CA VAL A 416 -7.22 -9.92 -31.31
C VAL A 416 -8.44 -9.09 -31.69
N VAL A 417 -8.22 -7.87 -32.16
CA VAL A 417 -9.25 -7.11 -32.84
C VAL A 417 -9.57 -7.93 -34.07
N THR A 418 -10.60 -8.76 -34.00
CA THR A 418 -11.28 -9.22 -35.19
C THR A 418 -11.87 -7.97 -35.81
N ALA A 419 -11.11 -7.37 -36.73
CA ALA A 419 -11.63 -6.35 -37.62
C ALA A 419 -12.87 -6.97 -38.29
N GLY A 420 -14.03 -6.45 -37.90
CA GLY A 420 -15.31 -6.87 -38.43
C GLY A 420 -15.31 -6.72 -39.94
N LEU A 421 -15.57 -7.82 -40.61
CA LEU A 421 -16.03 -7.86 -41.99
C LEU A 421 -17.29 -7.00 -42.11
N GLY A 422 -17.28 -6.08 -43.09
CA GLY A 422 -18.46 -5.33 -43.48
C GLY A 422 -18.19 -4.38 -44.66
N GLY A 423 -18.23 -4.91 -45.88
CA GLY A 423 -18.49 -4.29 -47.21
C GLY A 423 -17.81 -2.96 -47.59
N SER A 424 -17.51 -2.63 -48.84
CA SER A 424 -17.84 -3.17 -50.16
C SER A 424 -16.99 -2.38 -51.16
N GLY A 425 -16.39 -3.02 -52.15
CA GLY A 425 -15.61 -2.31 -53.17
C GLY A 425 -14.92 -3.24 -54.17
N SER A 426 -15.71 -3.72 -55.13
CA SER A 426 -15.32 -4.05 -56.50
C SER A 426 -13.93 -3.60 -56.96
N GLU A 427 -13.07 -4.53 -57.41
CA GLU A 427 -12.63 -4.63 -58.82
C GLU A 427 -11.61 -5.77 -59.05
N ALA A 428 -12.01 -6.65 -59.98
CA ALA A 428 -11.28 -7.37 -61.01
C ALA A 428 -9.80 -7.82 -60.88
N ALA A 429 -9.66 -9.13 -61.19
CA ALA A 429 -8.67 -9.74 -62.09
C ALA A 429 -7.29 -10.18 -61.56
N GLY A 430 -6.97 -11.45 -61.81
CA GLY A 430 -5.59 -11.86 -62.12
C GLY A 430 -5.08 -13.16 -61.50
N ALA A 431 -5.42 -14.28 -62.16
CA ALA A 431 -4.53 -15.42 -62.45
C ALA A 431 -3.69 -16.09 -61.33
N ALA A 432 -4.16 -17.30 -60.97
CA ALA A 432 -3.45 -18.58 -61.04
C ALA A 432 -1.92 -18.65 -60.81
N GLY A 433 -1.55 -19.40 -59.78
CA GLY A 433 -0.23 -20.01 -59.60
C GLY A 433 -0.30 -21.04 -58.46
N ALA A 434 -0.77 -22.25 -58.76
CA ALA A 434 -0.85 -23.37 -57.83
C ALA A 434 0.56 -23.88 -57.50
N GLY A 435 0.88 -23.94 -56.21
CA GLY A 435 2.00 -24.70 -55.66
C GLY A 435 1.57 -26.13 -55.38
N ASP A 436 2.44 -27.06 -55.79
CA ASP A 436 2.38 -28.50 -55.59
C ASP A 436 2.06 -28.91 -54.15
N GLY A 437 1.25 -29.96 -54.03
CA GLY A 437 1.09 -30.74 -52.82
C GLY A 437 1.72 -32.12 -52.96
N VAL A 438 2.34 -32.60 -51.88
CA VAL A 438 2.64 -34.02 -51.56
C VAL A 438 2.74 -34.04 -50.01
N ARG A 439 1.81 -34.66 -49.23
CA ARG A 439 1.70 -36.09 -48.82
C ARG A 439 3.03 -36.66 -48.30
N GLU A 440 3.18 -37.52 -47.30
CA GLU A 440 2.33 -38.44 -46.54
C GLU A 440 3.21 -38.96 -45.36
N GLU A 441 2.56 -39.47 -44.31
CA GLU A 441 2.88 -40.68 -43.51
C GLU A 441 4.33 -40.95 -43.00
N GLY A 442 4.59 -41.42 -41.78
CA GLY A 442 3.87 -42.41 -40.98
C GLY A 442 4.79 -43.62 -40.70
N ALA A 443 4.57 -44.30 -39.56
CA ALA A 443 5.18 -45.57 -39.09
C ALA A 443 6.63 -45.48 -38.56
N GLU A 444 6.95 -45.80 -37.30
CA GLU A 444 6.95 -47.07 -36.54
C GLU A 444 8.39 -47.16 -35.97
N GLY A 445 8.77 -47.73 -34.83
CA GLY A 445 8.17 -48.58 -33.80
C GLY A 445 9.34 -49.01 -32.90
N GLY A 446 9.10 -49.40 -31.65
CA GLY A 446 10.19 -49.89 -30.79
C GLY A 446 9.83 -50.12 -29.33
N LYS A 447 9.33 -51.33 -29.04
CA LYS A 447 9.01 -51.91 -27.71
C LYS A 447 10.25 -52.10 -26.83
N GLY A 448 10.05 -52.14 -25.50
CA GLY A 448 10.79 -53.09 -24.65
C GLY A 448 10.97 -52.77 -23.15
N THR A 449 10.07 -53.32 -22.32
CA THR A 449 10.28 -54.02 -21.01
C THR A 449 11.04 -53.31 -19.86
N ALA A 450 10.39 -52.98 -18.73
CA ALA A 450 10.03 -53.81 -17.57
C ALA A 450 11.08 -53.80 -16.43
N GLY A 451 10.65 -53.46 -15.21
CA GLY A 451 11.46 -53.58 -13.99
C GLY A 451 10.78 -53.00 -12.75
N ALA A 452 10.12 -53.85 -11.98
CA ALA A 452 9.49 -53.55 -10.69
C ALA A 452 10.53 -53.43 -9.55
N GLY A 453 10.24 -52.65 -8.50
CA GLY A 453 11.12 -52.53 -7.33
C GLY A 453 10.61 -51.71 -6.15
N SER A 454 9.67 -52.29 -5.41
CA SER A 454 9.23 -52.07 -4.02
C SER A 454 9.96 -51.09 -3.05
N LYS A 455 9.12 -50.26 -2.39
CA LYS A 455 9.05 -49.88 -0.95
C LYS A 455 10.27 -50.08 -0.02
N LYS A 456 10.59 -49.03 0.76
CA LYS A 456 10.62 -48.99 2.25
C LYS A 456 10.85 -47.56 2.76
N LYS A 457 9.85 -46.93 3.40
CA LYS A 457 9.81 -46.61 4.85
C LYS A 457 11.15 -46.14 5.45
N LYS A 458 11.31 -44.82 5.58
CA LYS A 458 11.49 -44.13 6.86
C LYS A 458 11.02 -42.69 6.72
#